data_AF-A0A443Q649-F1
#
_entry.id   AF-A0A443Q649-F1
#
_cell.length_a   1.000
_cell.length_b   1.000
_cell.length_c   1.000
_cell.angle_alpha   90.00
_cell.angle_beta   90.00
_cell.angle_gamma   90.00
#
_symmetry.space_group_name_H-M   'P 1'
#
loop_
_entity.id
_entity.type
_entity.pdbx_description
1 polymer ?
#
loop_
_entity_poly.entity_id
_entity_poly.type
_entity_poly.pdbx_seq_one_letter_code
_entity_poly.pdbx_strand_id
1 'polypeptide(L)'
;GFDGASHDYYYSEEPDTSKNIKEGEKFPKHLMVYAAVAFNRKFPLVFCENGIKINSQYYQDAILQSTISYGNENFGSGNWVFIQDSAPSHRSKNTQEFLCNNVPFISASKWPSCSPDLNPLDYCIWGMLKHKVYSQKIKTLSELKTVIEDE
;
A
#
# COMPACT_ATOMS: atom_id res chain seq x y z
N GLY A 1 7.73 24.76 10.19
CA GLY A 1 8.07 23.34 9.97
C GLY A 1 6.93 22.54 10.54
N PHE A 2 6.23 21.79 9.69
CA PHE A 2 5.12 20.94 10.12
C PHE A 2 5.26 19.58 9.41
N ASP A 3 5.24 18.54 10.23
CA ASP A 3 5.28 17.14 9.88
C ASP A 3 4.07 16.78 9.00
N GLY A 4 4.34 16.36 7.76
CA GLY A 4 3.36 15.75 6.87
C GLY A 4 3.53 14.25 6.87
N ALA A 5 3.03 13.58 7.91
CA ALA A 5 2.79 12.14 7.87
C ALA A 5 1.33 11.93 7.47
N SER A 6 1.10 11.51 6.22
CA SER A 6 -0.21 11.04 5.78
C SER A 6 -0.57 9.78 6.58
N HIS A 7 -1.36 9.97 7.63
CA HIS A 7 -2.04 8.91 8.35
C HIS A 7 -3.50 8.95 7.90
N ASP A 8 -3.88 8.04 7.03
CA ASP A 8 -5.28 7.85 6.69
C ASP A 8 -5.94 7.05 7.82
N TYR A 9 -6.77 7.73 8.62
CA TYR A 9 -7.64 7.10 9.61
C TYR A 9 -9.04 6.92 9.01
N TYR A 10 -9.63 5.73 9.16
CA TYR A 10 -11.01 5.45 8.72
C TYR A 10 -11.90 5.15 9.94
N TYR A 11 -12.98 5.93 10.07
CA TYR A 11 -14.09 5.73 11.00
C TYR A 11 -15.33 5.24 10.23
N SER A 12 -16.21 4.51 10.93
CA SER A 12 -17.61 4.32 10.54
C SER A 12 -18.51 4.73 11.70
N GLU A 13 -19.30 5.78 11.55
CA GLU A 13 -20.50 6.05 12.38
C GLU A 13 -21.68 6.26 11.40
N GLU A 14 -22.89 5.73 11.66
CA GLU A 14 -24.02 6.33 12.43
C GLU A 14 -25.21 5.32 12.52
N PRO A 15 -26.37 5.54 13.22
CA PRO A 15 -26.78 6.54 14.23
C PRO A 15 -27.28 5.93 15.60
N ASP A 16 -27.60 6.83 16.54
CA ASP A 16 -27.88 6.70 17.99
C ASP A 16 -29.00 5.75 18.46
N THR A 17 -28.81 5.08 19.62
CA THR A 17 -29.67 5.17 20.83
C THR A 17 -29.27 4.15 21.91
N SER A 18 -28.78 4.68 23.04
CA SER A 18 -28.76 4.12 24.40
C SER A 18 -28.69 2.58 24.62
N LYS A 19 -27.65 2.19 25.37
CA LYS A 19 -27.46 0.97 26.19
C LYS A 19 -26.44 -0.04 25.66
N ASN A 20 -25.41 -0.18 26.49
CA ASN A 20 -24.49 -1.31 26.69
C ASN A 20 -23.05 -0.99 26.29
N ILE A 21 -22.32 -0.42 27.24
CA ILE A 21 -20.85 -0.38 27.26
C ILE A 21 -20.39 -1.84 27.30
N LYS A 22 -20.00 -2.38 26.15
CA LYS A 22 -19.05 -3.49 26.08
C LYS A 22 -17.70 -2.86 25.76
N GLU A 23 -16.69 -3.10 26.61
CA GLU A 23 -15.30 -2.81 26.28
C GLU A 23 -14.95 -3.54 24.98
N GLY A 24 -15.06 -2.85 23.86
CA GLY A 24 -14.61 -3.33 22.56
C GLY A 24 -13.09 -3.25 22.48
N GLU A 25 -12.47 -4.20 21.77
CA GLU A 25 -11.09 -4.10 21.35
C GLU A 25 -10.84 -2.67 20.81
N LYS A 26 -9.91 -1.93 21.44
CA LYS A 26 -9.75 -0.48 21.25
C LYS A 26 -9.41 -0.04 19.81
N PHE A 27 -9.17 -0.96 18.89
CA PHE A 27 -8.86 -0.67 17.49
C PHE A 27 -9.44 -1.73 16.55
N PRO A 28 -10.09 -1.34 15.44
CA PRO A 28 -10.50 -2.27 14.40
C PRO A 28 -9.28 -2.96 13.77
N LYS A 29 -9.42 -4.24 13.43
CA LYS A 29 -8.39 -4.99 12.71
C LYS A 29 -8.25 -4.42 11.30
N HIS A 30 -7.03 -4.06 10.92
CA HIS A 30 -6.68 -3.52 9.61
C HIS A 30 -5.74 -4.50 8.90
N LEU A 31 -5.94 -4.67 7.59
CA LEU A 31 -5.05 -5.43 6.72
C LEU A 31 -4.38 -4.43 5.78
N MET A 32 -3.05 -4.41 5.77
CA MET A 32 -2.30 -3.57 4.84
C MET A 32 -1.82 -4.42 3.67
N VAL A 33 -2.06 -3.93 2.46
CA VAL A 33 -1.71 -4.62 1.22
C VAL A 33 -0.89 -3.68 0.37
N TYR A 34 0.27 -4.15 -0.09
CA TYR A 34 1.03 -3.50 -1.15
C TYR A 34 0.71 -4.16 -2.48
N ALA A 35 0.50 -3.33 -3.50
CA ALA A 35 0.30 -3.74 -4.87
C ALA A 35 1.22 -2.92 -5.77
N ALA A 36 1.68 -3.56 -6.85
CA ALA A 36 2.35 -2.91 -7.96
C ALA A 36 1.72 -3.37 -9.27
N VAL A 37 1.67 -2.49 -10.27
CA VAL A 37 1.09 -2.77 -11.57
C VAL A 37 1.98 -2.22 -12.68
N ALA A 38 1.97 -2.91 -13.81
CA ALA A 38 2.51 -2.44 -15.08
C ALA A 38 1.44 -2.58 -16.16
N PHE A 39 1.70 -2.05 -17.36
CA PHE A 39 0.77 -2.18 -18.48
C PHE A 39 0.39 -3.66 -18.71
N ASN A 40 -0.89 -3.98 -18.55
CA ASN A 40 -1.49 -5.31 -18.65
C ASN A 40 -0.91 -6.38 -17.69
N ARG A 41 -0.25 -6.02 -16.59
CA ARG A 41 0.21 -6.98 -15.58
C ARG A 41 0.04 -6.46 -14.15
N LYS A 42 -0.45 -7.32 -13.27
CA LYS A 42 -0.37 -7.13 -11.82
C LYS A 42 0.87 -7.84 -11.28
N PHE A 43 1.57 -7.20 -10.37
CA PHE A 43 2.60 -7.85 -9.58
C PHE A 43 1.93 -8.68 -8.47
N PRO A 44 2.63 -9.67 -7.89
CA PRO A 44 2.14 -10.35 -6.70
C PRO A 44 1.83 -9.36 -5.58
N LEU A 45 0.69 -9.54 -4.92
CA LEU A 45 0.31 -8.74 -3.76
C LEU A 45 1.17 -9.12 -2.56
N VAL A 46 1.56 -8.11 -1.77
CA VAL A 46 2.25 -8.31 -0.50
C VAL A 46 1.32 -7.92 0.64
N PHE A 47 0.94 -8.89 1.45
CA PHE A 47 0.14 -8.67 2.66
C PHE A 47 1.08 -8.40 3.83
N CYS A 48 1.07 -7.18 4.33
CA CYS A 48 1.91 -6.80 5.46
C CYS A 48 1.38 -7.40 6.76
N GLU A 49 2.28 -7.70 7.69
CA GLU A 49 1.92 -8.24 9.00
C GLU A 49 1.13 -7.21 9.83
N ASN A 50 0.08 -7.66 10.50
CA ASN A 50 -0.79 -6.79 11.30
C ASN A 50 -0.03 -6.15 12.47
N GLY A 51 -0.26 -4.86 12.67
CA GLY A 51 0.35 -4.11 13.78
C GLY A 51 1.80 -3.69 13.54
N ILE A 52 2.37 -3.99 12.37
CA ILE A 52 3.71 -3.49 12.00
C ILE A 52 3.60 -2.10 11.38
N LYS A 53 4.43 -1.18 11.88
CA LYS A 53 4.67 0.10 11.22
C LYS A 53 5.60 -0.13 10.03
N ILE A 54 5.13 0.18 8.83
CA ILE A 54 5.96 0.14 7.61
C ILE A 54 7.00 1.24 7.68
N ASN A 55 8.18 0.88 8.17
CA ASN A 55 9.37 1.72 8.10
C ASN A 55 10.17 1.40 6.83
N SER A 56 11.23 2.17 6.60
CA SER A 56 12.09 2.03 5.43
C SER A 56 12.74 0.65 5.27
N GLN A 57 13.07 -0.02 6.38
CA GLN A 57 13.70 -1.34 6.36
C GLN A 57 12.68 -2.42 5.98
N TYR A 58 11.51 -2.41 6.61
CA TYR A 58 10.42 -3.32 6.26
C TYR A 58 10.02 -3.16 4.80
N TYR A 59 9.92 -1.91 4.32
CA TYR A 59 9.60 -1.63 2.93
C TYR A 59 10.65 -2.21 1.96
N GLN A 60 11.93 -2.20 2.32
CA GLN A 60 12.97 -2.81 1.49
C GLN A 60 12.89 -4.34 1.48
N ASP A 61 12.86 -4.93 2.67
CA ASP A 61 13.01 -6.38 2.86
C ASP A 61 11.75 -7.15 2.43
N ALA A 62 10.58 -6.67 2.84
CA ALA A 62 9.32 -7.37 2.61
C ALA A 62 8.66 -7.02 1.26
N ILE A 63 8.95 -5.83 0.72
CA ILE A 63 8.22 -5.29 -0.44
C ILE A 63 9.13 -5.07 -1.65
N LEU A 64 10.18 -4.26 -1.55
CA LEU A 64 10.97 -3.87 -2.72
C LEU A 64 11.76 -5.05 -3.30
N GLN A 65 12.30 -5.93 -2.47
CA GLN A 65 13.13 -7.04 -2.96
C GLN A 65 12.34 -8.02 -3.85
N SER A 66 11.10 -8.36 -3.46
CA SER A 66 10.21 -9.20 -4.26
C SER A 66 9.71 -8.47 -5.51
N THR A 67 9.38 -7.19 -5.39
CA THR A 67 8.93 -6.34 -6.50
C THR A 67 10.00 -6.22 -7.59
N ILE A 68 11.25 -5.95 -7.21
CA ILE A 68 12.36 -5.80 -8.15
C ILE A 68 12.69 -7.14 -8.82
N SER A 69 12.70 -8.24 -8.05
CA SER A 69 12.93 -9.59 -8.61
C SER A 69 11.87 -9.92 -9.67
N TYR A 70 10.59 -9.76 -9.34
CA TYR A 70 9.50 -10.00 -10.28
C TYR A 70 9.61 -9.12 -11.53
N GLY A 71 9.92 -7.83 -11.36
CA GLY A 71 10.09 -6.90 -12.47
C GLY A 71 11.24 -7.28 -13.39
N ASN A 72 12.38 -7.67 -12.83
CA ASN A 72 13.55 -8.11 -13.60
C ASN A 72 13.27 -9.41 -14.37
N GLU A 73 12.54 -10.35 -13.77
CA GLU A 73 12.14 -11.61 -14.42
C GLU A 73 11.14 -11.41 -15.57
N ASN A 74 10.20 -10.48 -15.43
CA ASN A 74 9.10 -10.30 -16.39
C ASN A 74 9.35 -9.24 -17.46
N PHE A 75 10.18 -8.23 -17.18
CA PHE A 75 10.45 -7.10 -18.08
C PHE A 75 11.93 -7.00 -18.49
N GLY A 76 12.82 -7.76 -17.86
CA GLY A 76 14.26 -7.71 -18.06
C GLY A 76 14.92 -6.63 -17.20
N SER A 77 16.05 -6.98 -16.59
CA SER A 77 16.80 -6.06 -15.73
C SER A 77 17.20 -4.79 -16.48
N GLY A 78 16.86 -3.63 -15.91
CA GLY A 78 17.16 -2.32 -16.49
C GLY A 78 16.19 -1.82 -17.58
N ASN A 79 15.23 -2.64 -18.01
CA ASN A 79 14.29 -2.29 -19.10
C ASN A 79 12.95 -1.70 -18.61
N TRP A 80 12.82 -1.46 -17.31
CA TRP A 80 11.62 -0.91 -16.69
C TRP A 80 12.01 0.12 -15.64
N VAL A 81 11.09 1.04 -15.36
CA VAL A 81 11.29 2.12 -14.39
C VAL A 81 10.29 1.96 -13.26
N PHE A 82 10.80 1.92 -12.03
CA PHE A 82 9.98 1.87 -10.82
C PHE A 82 9.49 3.26 -10.43
N ILE A 83 8.22 3.35 -10.05
CA ILE A 83 7.55 4.57 -9.62
C ILE A 83 6.85 4.27 -8.30
N GLN A 84 6.96 5.19 -7.34
CA GLN A 84 6.31 5.13 -6.03
C GLN A 84 5.87 6.53 -5.60
N ASP A 85 4.93 6.60 -4.65
CA ASP A 85 4.44 7.85 -4.10
C ASP A 85 5.44 8.51 -3.12
N SER A 86 5.00 9.59 -2.45
CA SER A 86 5.80 10.35 -1.50
C SER A 86 5.61 9.94 -0.02
N ALA A 87 5.19 8.70 0.27
CA ALA A 87 5.08 8.24 1.65
C ALA A 87 6.42 8.38 2.42
N PRO A 88 6.40 8.62 3.75
CA PRO A 88 7.63 8.88 4.51
C PRO A 88 8.70 7.79 4.40
N SER A 89 8.31 6.51 4.39
CA SER A 89 9.22 5.37 4.17
C SER A 89 9.87 5.44 2.78
N HIS A 90 9.10 5.73 1.74
CA HIS A 90 9.54 5.80 0.35
C HIS A 90 10.55 6.92 0.11
N ARG A 91 10.35 8.08 0.76
CA ARG A 91 11.24 9.25 0.68
C ARG A 91 12.48 9.15 1.55
N SER A 92 12.58 8.15 2.42
CA SER A 92 13.73 8.02 3.30
C SER A 92 15.04 7.85 2.52
N LYS A 93 16.12 8.42 3.04
CA LYS A 93 17.45 8.34 2.40
C LYS A 93 17.85 6.88 2.10
N ASN A 94 17.63 6.00 3.07
CA ASN A 94 17.96 4.58 2.96
C ASN A 94 17.18 3.91 1.81
N THR A 95 15.86 4.14 1.70
CA THR A 95 15.06 3.60 0.59
C THR A 95 15.48 4.16 -0.77
N GLN A 96 15.79 5.45 -0.85
CA GLN A 96 16.25 6.07 -2.11
C GLN A 96 17.61 5.52 -2.56
N GLU A 97 18.54 5.30 -1.63
CA GLU A 97 19.84 4.66 -1.91
C GLU A 97 19.66 3.20 -2.35
N PHE A 98 18.79 2.45 -1.66
CA PHE A 98 18.46 1.09 -2.04
C PHE A 98 17.95 1.01 -3.48
N LEU A 99 16.96 1.85 -3.85
CA LEU A 99 16.41 1.86 -5.21
C LEU A 99 17.47 2.25 -6.24
N CYS A 100 18.28 3.27 -5.96
CA CYS A 100 19.36 3.72 -6.84
C CYS A 100 20.35 2.60 -7.21
N ASN A 101 20.59 1.67 -6.30
CA ASN A 101 21.53 0.57 -6.50
C ASN A 101 20.91 -0.66 -7.18
N ASN A 102 19.58 -0.79 -7.22
CA ASN A 102 18.92 -2.04 -7.60
C ASN A 102 17.99 -1.93 -8.81
N VAL A 103 17.44 -0.74 -9.13
CA VAL A 103 16.47 -0.59 -10.22
C VAL A 103 16.43 0.85 -10.76
N PRO A 104 16.27 1.07 -12.08
CA PRO A 104 15.91 2.39 -12.59
C PRO A 104 14.61 2.87 -11.93
N PHE A 105 14.60 4.07 -11.37
CA PHE A 105 13.43 4.58 -10.66
C PHE A 105 13.29 6.10 -10.77
N ILE A 106 12.08 6.60 -10.51
CA ILE A 106 11.83 8.03 -10.31
C ILE A 106 12.08 8.38 -8.85
N SER A 107 13.11 9.20 -8.59
CA SER A 107 13.46 9.63 -7.24
C SER A 107 12.36 10.49 -6.61
N ALA A 108 12.29 10.47 -5.28
CA ALA A 108 11.33 11.28 -4.53
C ALA A 108 11.41 12.78 -4.85
N SER A 109 12.59 13.27 -5.20
CA SER A 109 12.80 14.67 -5.62
C SER A 109 12.21 15.01 -6.99
N LYS A 110 11.99 14.02 -7.85
CA LYS A 110 11.40 14.17 -9.19
C LYS A 110 9.89 13.95 -9.17
N TRP A 111 9.36 13.34 -8.12
CA TRP A 111 7.93 13.15 -7.94
C TRP A 111 7.27 14.49 -7.54
N PRO A 112 6.23 14.96 -8.25
CA PRO A 112 5.55 16.18 -7.88
C PRO A 112 4.83 16.02 -6.54
N SER A 113 5.00 17.01 -5.66
CA SER A 113 4.35 17.04 -4.35
C SER A 113 2.83 16.97 -4.49
N CYS A 114 2.17 16.17 -3.64
CA CYS A 114 0.71 16.12 -3.53
C CYS A 114 -0.03 15.71 -4.82
N SER A 115 0.50 14.76 -5.59
CA SER A 115 -0.15 14.26 -6.82
C SER A 115 -0.61 12.80 -6.67
N PRO A 116 -1.65 12.52 -5.87
CA PRO A 116 -2.23 11.17 -5.80
C PRO A 116 -2.80 10.72 -7.15
N ASP A 117 -3.23 11.66 -7.99
CA ASP A 117 -3.78 11.39 -9.33
C ASP A 117 -2.76 10.76 -10.31
N LEU A 118 -1.47 10.86 -10.01
CA LEU A 118 -0.41 10.29 -10.85
C LEU A 118 -0.10 8.84 -10.52
N ASN A 119 -0.61 8.31 -9.41
CA ASN A 119 -0.52 6.90 -9.12
C ASN A 119 -1.77 6.19 -9.63
N PRO A 120 -1.69 5.35 -10.67
CA PRO A 120 -2.85 4.63 -11.19
C PRO A 120 -3.49 3.73 -10.12
N LEU A 121 -2.74 3.29 -9.11
CA LEU A 121 -3.28 2.53 -7.98
C LEU A 121 -4.26 3.38 -7.14
N ASP A 122 -3.86 4.60 -6.79
CA ASP A 122 -4.66 5.52 -5.97
C ASP A 122 -5.83 6.10 -6.75
N TYR A 123 -5.62 6.38 -8.04
CA TYR A 123 -6.65 6.98 -8.89
C TYR A 123 -7.85 6.04 -9.13
N CYS A 124 -7.63 4.75 -9.38
CA CYS A 124 -8.74 3.84 -9.74
C CYS A 124 -8.75 2.49 -9.01
N ILE A 125 -7.61 1.82 -8.85
CA ILE A 125 -7.57 0.42 -8.40
C ILE A 125 -8.06 0.28 -6.96
N TRP A 126 -7.54 1.11 -6.05
CA TRP A 126 -7.96 1.06 -4.65
C TRP A 126 -9.42 1.47 -4.47
N GLY A 127 -9.94 2.38 -5.29
CA GLY A 127 -11.36 2.75 -5.29
C GLY A 127 -12.27 1.58 -5.67
N MET A 128 -11.94 0.88 -6.77
CA MET A 128 -12.68 -0.30 -7.22
C MET A 128 -12.62 -1.44 -6.21
N LEU A 129 -11.43 -1.72 -5.67
CA LEU A 129 -11.24 -2.77 -4.67
C LEU A 129 -12.05 -2.48 -3.40
N LYS A 130 -12.02 -1.24 -2.91
CA LYS A 130 -12.85 -0.81 -1.76
C LYS A 130 -14.32 -1.04 -2.02
N HIS A 131 -14.83 -0.61 -3.18
CA HIS A 131 -16.24 -0.79 -3.52
C HIS A 131 -16.65 -2.28 -3.48
N LYS A 132 -15.80 -3.16 -4.03
CA LYS A 132 -16.06 -4.60 -4.02
C LYS A 132 -16.03 -5.20 -2.61
N VAL A 133 -15.01 -4.88 -1.82
CA VAL A 133 -14.89 -5.31 -0.43
C VAL A 133 -16.11 -4.86 0.40
N TYR A 134 -16.54 -3.60 0.27
CA TYR A 134 -17.70 -3.08 1.01
C TYR A 134 -19.04 -3.62 0.52
N SER A 135 -19.13 -4.11 -0.72
CA SER A 135 -20.34 -4.77 -1.23
C SER A 135 -20.56 -6.18 -0.65
N GLN A 136 -19.55 -6.75 0.02
CA GLN A 136 -19.58 -8.11 0.58
C GLN A 136 -19.64 -8.10 2.11
N LYS A 137 -20.26 -9.13 2.71
CA LYS A 137 -20.28 -9.33 4.16
C LYS A 137 -19.03 -10.10 4.61
N ILE A 138 -17.91 -9.40 4.71
CA ILE A 138 -16.63 -9.96 5.19
C ILE A 138 -16.56 -9.87 6.72
N LYS A 139 -16.24 -10.97 7.40
CA LYS A 139 -16.21 -11.08 8.86
C LYS A 139 -14.82 -11.35 9.42
N THR A 140 -13.89 -11.83 8.60
CA THR A 140 -12.53 -12.18 9.01
C THR A 140 -11.46 -11.59 8.09
N LEU A 141 -10.24 -11.44 8.60
CA LEU A 141 -9.10 -11.00 7.78
C LEU A 141 -8.71 -12.02 6.71
N SER A 142 -8.97 -13.31 6.95
CA SER A 142 -8.74 -14.36 5.96
C SER A 142 -9.69 -14.22 4.78
N GLU A 143 -10.99 -14.00 5.04
CA GLU A 143 -11.97 -13.72 3.99
C GLU A 143 -11.61 -12.44 3.22
N LEU A 144 -11.18 -11.38 3.92
CA LEU A 144 -10.72 -10.14 3.28
C LEU A 144 -9.55 -10.40 2.34
N LYS A 145 -8.55 -11.17 2.78
CA LYS A 145 -7.39 -11.53 1.98
C LYS A 145 -7.78 -12.29 0.71
N THR A 146 -8.65 -13.30 0.84
CA THR A 146 -9.14 -14.07 -0.32
C THR A 146 -9.85 -13.19 -1.34
N VAL A 147 -10.74 -12.29 -0.90
CA VAL A 147 -11.44 -11.37 -1.80
C VAL A 147 -10.47 -10.45 -2.55
N ILE A 148 -9.38 -10.04 -1.92
CA ILE A 148 -8.36 -9.20 -2.55
C ILE A 148 -7.50 -10.00 -3.53
N GLU A 149 -7.20 -11.27 -3.25
CA GLU A 149 -6.41 -12.14 -4.13
C GLU A 149 -7.17 -12.56 -5.40
N ASP A 150 -8.49 -12.66 -5.33
CA ASP A 150 -9.37 -13.05 -6.45
C ASP A 150 -9.55 -11.95 -7.52
N GLU A 151 -9.08 -10.71 -7.27
CA GLU A 151 -9.00 -9.62 -8.28
C GLU A 151 -7.65 -9.62 -8.99
#